data_AF-A0A2V9QHK4-F1
#
_entry.id   AF-A0A2V9QHK4-F1
#
_cell.length_a   1.000
_cell.length_b   1.000
_cell.length_c   1.000
_cell.angle_alpha   90.00
_cell.angle_beta   90.00
_cell.angle_gamma   90.00
#
_symmetry.space_group_name_H-M   'P 1'
#
loop_
_entity.id
_entity.type
_entity.pdbx_description
1 polymer ?
#
loop_
_entity_poly.entity_id
_entity_poly.type
_entity_poly.pdbx_seq_one_letter_code
_entity_poly.pdbx_strand_id
1 'polypeptide(L)'
;MRNDLKLFLSGVVVASALVGSSGAQSQNQSLGEYARAIKKTKPAQPSPAKPKVYDNENMPTSGTLSVVGNASPDSTSPDTKDETKTDANAKSADPSKAEPKTNGADEKKQEAQIKPGQSMEDRKQALDAWQKKLDGQKDKVSLASRELDVLQREYQLKVSEFYSDATHRVQNPNALFDDDSKYKQQIADKQKTLDDAKSQLSDMQDEARRAGAPSSVTE
;
A
#
# COMPACT_ATOMS: atom_id res chain seq x y z
N MET A 1 68.71 44.54 -2.81
CA MET A 1 68.73 43.08 -3.04
C MET A 1 67.34 42.66 -3.48
N ARG A 2 67.26 42.02 -4.67
CA ARG A 2 66.28 41.00 -5.13
C ARG A 2 64.80 41.39 -5.09
N ASN A 3 64.22 41.89 -6.19
CA ASN A 3 63.70 41.18 -7.39
C ASN A 3 62.30 40.57 -7.18
N ASP A 4 61.26 41.40 -7.31
CA ASP A 4 59.89 40.92 -7.54
C ASP A 4 59.68 40.65 -9.03
N LEU A 5 59.38 39.39 -9.29
CA LEU A 5 59.22 38.74 -10.58
C LEU A 5 57.90 39.16 -11.22
N LYS A 6 57.97 40.04 -12.22
CA LYS A 6 56.95 40.16 -13.26
C LYS A 6 57.19 39.06 -14.29
N LEU A 7 56.23 38.15 -14.47
CA LEU A 7 56.15 37.37 -15.70
C LEU A 7 54.74 37.43 -16.28
N PHE A 8 54.71 37.82 -17.55
CA PHE A 8 53.58 38.02 -18.41
C PHE A 8 53.06 36.71 -19.04
N LEU A 9 51.82 36.81 -19.54
CA LEU A 9 51.32 36.34 -20.84
C LEU A 9 50.64 34.96 -20.99
N SER A 10 49.59 35.02 -21.81
CA SER A 10 48.85 33.97 -22.54
C SER A 10 47.66 33.34 -21.79
N GLY A 11 46.39 33.53 -22.16
CA GLY A 11 45.81 33.95 -23.43
C GLY A 11 45.36 32.75 -24.26
N VAL A 12 44.32 32.03 -23.81
CA VAL A 12 43.55 31.10 -24.66
C VAL A 12 42.06 31.29 -24.39
N VAL A 13 41.40 31.92 -25.35
CA VAL A 13 39.94 31.94 -25.52
C VAL A 13 39.56 30.64 -26.23
N VAL A 14 38.73 29.79 -25.61
CA VAL A 14 38.00 28.74 -26.32
C VAL A 14 36.50 29.03 -26.22
N ALA A 15 35.97 29.54 -27.32
CA ALA A 15 34.55 29.49 -27.65
C ALA A 15 34.28 28.17 -28.38
N SER A 16 33.35 27.36 -27.87
CA SER A 16 32.71 26.22 -28.55
C SER A 16 31.34 26.02 -27.88
N ALA A 17 30.28 26.59 -28.43
CA ALA A 17 29.41 26.01 -29.46
C ALA A 17 28.49 24.88 -28.93
N LEU A 18 27.24 25.28 -28.65
CA LEU A 18 25.96 24.58 -28.83
C LEU A 18 26.00 23.05 -29.06
N VAL A 19 25.47 22.30 -28.08
CA VAL A 19 24.82 21.01 -28.31
C VAL A 19 23.41 21.10 -27.72
N GLY A 20 22.41 20.92 -28.58
CA GLY A 20 21.00 21.06 -28.26
C GLY A 20 20.47 19.92 -27.39
N SER A 21 19.86 20.29 -26.26
CA SER A 21 18.98 19.41 -25.48
C SER A 21 17.59 19.38 -26.13
N SER A 22 17.44 18.53 -27.15
CA SER A 22 16.12 18.10 -27.64
C SER A 22 15.75 16.79 -26.95
N GLY A 23 14.57 16.78 -26.30
CA GLY A 23 13.85 15.54 -25.99
C GLY A 23 13.62 15.25 -24.51
N ALA A 24 12.50 15.74 -23.98
CA ALA A 24 11.52 14.97 -23.20
C ALA A 24 10.47 15.93 -22.62
N GLN A 25 9.61 16.49 -23.47
CA GLN A 25 8.33 17.01 -22.99
C GLN A 25 7.47 15.81 -22.61
N SER A 26 7.45 15.48 -21.32
CA SER A 26 6.42 14.65 -20.71
C SER A 26 5.07 15.30 -21.00
N GLN A 27 4.35 14.80 -22.01
CA GLN A 27 2.97 15.15 -22.24
C GLN A 27 2.16 14.55 -21.09
N ASN A 28 1.93 15.35 -20.06
CA ASN A 28 0.87 15.13 -19.08
C ASN A 28 -0.45 15.07 -19.87
N GLN A 29 -0.90 13.85 -20.19
CA GLN A 29 -2.21 13.61 -20.76
C GLN A 29 -3.22 14.10 -19.72
N SER A 30 -3.79 15.27 -20.00
CA SER A 30 -4.79 15.90 -19.14
C SER A 30 -5.91 14.89 -18.86
N LEU A 31 -6.26 14.73 -17.59
CA LEU A 31 -7.40 13.90 -17.17
C LEU A 31 -8.71 14.33 -17.87
N GLY A 32 -8.79 15.61 -18.26
CA GLY A 32 -9.88 16.14 -19.08
C GLY A 32 -9.94 15.55 -20.49
N GLU A 33 -8.79 15.30 -21.12
CA GLU A 33 -8.71 14.67 -22.45
C GLU A 33 -9.06 13.18 -22.38
N TYR A 34 -8.65 12.48 -21.32
CA TYR A 34 -9.08 11.10 -21.07
C TYR A 34 -10.60 11.00 -20.86
N ALA A 35 -11.19 11.89 -20.06
CA ALA A 35 -12.64 11.94 -19.87
C ALA A 35 -13.41 12.20 -21.17
N ARG A 36 -12.87 13.05 -22.06
CA ARG A 36 -13.46 13.28 -23.40
C ARG A 36 -13.30 12.09 -24.34
N ALA A 37 -12.16 11.39 -24.30
CA ALA A 37 -11.93 10.20 -25.10
C ALA A 37 -12.92 9.08 -24.76
N ILE A 38 -13.16 8.84 -23.46
CA ILE A 38 -14.14 7.84 -23.01
C ILE A 38 -15.57 8.20 -23.46
N LYS A 39 -15.92 9.49 -23.47
CA LYS A 39 -17.24 9.94 -23.94
C LYS A 39 -17.41 9.80 -25.46
N LYS A 40 -16.34 9.96 -26.25
CA LYS A 40 -16.37 9.84 -27.71
C LYS A 40 -16.38 8.39 -28.20
N THR A 41 -15.81 7.45 -27.46
CA THR A 41 -15.73 6.03 -27.87
C THR A 41 -16.87 5.18 -27.33
N LYS A 42 -17.81 5.75 -26.57
CA LYS A 42 -18.98 5.01 -26.09
C LYS A 42 -20.05 5.00 -27.18
N PRO A 43 -20.31 3.86 -27.87
CA PRO A 43 -21.51 3.75 -28.70
C PRO A 43 -22.73 3.98 -27.82
N ALA A 44 -23.74 4.65 -28.38
CA ALA A 44 -25.03 4.90 -27.73
C ALA A 44 -25.52 3.59 -27.10
N GLN A 45 -25.50 3.54 -25.77
CA GLN A 45 -26.05 2.40 -25.04
C GLN A 45 -27.52 2.28 -25.43
N PRO A 46 -28.02 1.08 -25.80
CA PRO A 46 -29.45 0.87 -25.78
C PRO A 46 -29.93 1.26 -24.39
N SER A 47 -30.97 2.08 -24.33
CA SER A 47 -31.56 2.62 -23.11
C SER A 47 -31.57 1.53 -22.02
N PRO A 48 -31.17 1.84 -20.77
CA PRO A 48 -31.20 0.83 -19.71
C PRO A 48 -32.58 0.20 -19.71
N ALA A 49 -32.63 -1.12 -19.90
CA ALA A 49 -33.86 -1.89 -19.79
C ALA A 49 -34.56 -1.46 -18.50
N LYS A 50 -35.88 -1.23 -18.60
CA LYS A 50 -36.71 -0.68 -17.52
C LYS A 50 -36.33 -1.30 -16.17
N PRO A 51 -36.22 -0.51 -15.09
CA PRO A 51 -35.88 -1.03 -13.78
C PRO A 51 -36.85 -2.17 -13.42
N LYS A 52 -36.33 -3.28 -12.91
CA LYS A 52 -37.15 -4.39 -12.41
C LYS A 52 -37.96 -3.85 -11.24
N VAL A 53 -39.26 -3.67 -11.44
CA VAL A 53 -40.20 -3.24 -10.40
C VAL A 53 -40.59 -4.49 -9.62
N TYR A 54 -40.22 -4.52 -8.34
CA TYR A 54 -40.70 -5.52 -7.40
C TYR A 54 -41.90 -4.90 -6.70
N ASP A 55 -43.10 -5.43 -6.97
CA ASP A 55 -44.32 -5.15 -6.23
C ASP A 55 -44.59 -6.29 -5.23
N ASN A 56 -45.63 -6.16 -4.40
CA ASN A 56 -45.99 -7.17 -3.41
C ASN A 56 -46.33 -8.56 -4.01
N GLU A 57 -46.53 -8.63 -5.33
CA GLU A 57 -46.87 -9.85 -6.07
C GLU A 57 -45.65 -10.50 -6.75
N ASN A 58 -44.58 -9.75 -7.00
CA ASN A 58 -43.35 -10.21 -7.64
C ASN A 58 -42.12 -10.19 -6.70
N MET A 59 -42.36 -10.18 -5.39
CA MET A 59 -41.30 -10.32 -4.39
C MET A 59 -40.75 -11.75 -4.42
N PRO A 60 -39.43 -11.93 -4.63
CA PRO A 60 -38.83 -13.26 -4.56
C PRO A 60 -38.89 -13.78 -3.12
N THR A 61 -39.75 -14.77 -2.88
CA THR A 61 -39.96 -15.39 -1.55
C THR A 61 -38.94 -16.47 -1.21
N SER A 62 -38.00 -16.76 -2.11
CA SER A 62 -37.01 -17.85 -1.96
C SER A 62 -35.57 -17.38 -2.20
N GLY A 63 -35.15 -16.30 -1.55
CA GLY A 63 -33.75 -15.84 -1.54
C GLY A 63 -33.02 -16.31 -0.27
N THR A 64 -31.82 -16.87 -0.42
CA THR A 64 -30.91 -17.07 0.72
C THR A 64 -30.33 -15.72 1.13
N LEU A 65 -30.71 -15.25 2.32
CA LEU A 65 -30.09 -14.08 2.93
C LEU A 65 -28.60 -14.39 3.14
N SER A 66 -27.73 -13.71 2.41
CA SER A 66 -26.29 -13.83 2.62
C SER A 66 -25.93 -13.09 3.92
N VAL A 67 -25.90 -13.83 5.03
CA VAL A 67 -25.41 -13.33 6.31
C VAL A 67 -23.89 -13.22 6.24
N VAL A 68 -23.37 -12.01 6.09
CA VAL A 68 -21.93 -11.74 6.24
C VAL A 68 -21.67 -11.52 7.72
N GLY A 69 -20.98 -12.47 8.34
CA GLY A 69 -20.70 -12.51 9.78
C GLY A 69 -21.11 -13.87 10.34
N ASN A 70 -20.20 -14.51 11.07
CA ASN A 70 -20.34 -15.86 11.60
C ASN A 70 -21.62 -15.99 12.46
N ALA A 71 -22.72 -16.46 11.87
CA ALA A 71 -23.95 -16.75 12.59
C ALA A 71 -23.72 -17.99 13.47
N SER A 72 -23.75 -17.80 14.79
CA SER A 72 -23.88 -18.90 15.75
C SER A 72 -25.30 -19.46 15.69
N PRO A 73 -25.49 -20.79 15.71
CA PRO A 73 -26.83 -21.36 15.65
C PRO A 73 -27.54 -21.27 17.00
N ASP A 74 -28.78 -20.77 16.93
CA ASP A 74 -29.94 -20.91 17.82
C ASP A 74 -29.78 -20.93 19.35
N SER A 75 -30.55 -20.08 20.02
CA SER A 75 -31.71 -20.55 20.81
C SER A 75 -32.64 -19.40 21.24
N THR A 76 -33.93 -19.69 21.10
CA THR A 76 -35.13 -18.99 21.58
C THR A 76 -35.15 -18.73 23.11
N SER A 77 -35.80 -17.62 23.49
CA SER A 77 -36.02 -16.93 24.80
C SER A 77 -36.59 -17.78 25.98
N PRO A 78 -36.88 -17.27 27.21
CA PRO A 78 -36.72 -15.92 27.81
C PRO A 78 -36.21 -15.84 29.30
N ASP A 79 -35.93 -14.61 29.76
CA ASP A 79 -36.03 -13.98 31.11
C ASP A 79 -35.72 -14.75 32.42
N THR A 80 -34.80 -14.21 33.25
CA THR A 80 -35.03 -13.78 34.67
C THR A 80 -33.70 -13.41 35.37
N LYS A 81 -33.60 -12.13 35.75
CA LYS A 81 -33.06 -11.52 36.99
C LYS A 81 -31.94 -12.19 37.83
N ASP A 82 -30.88 -11.38 38.03
CA ASP A 82 -30.36 -10.85 39.30
C ASP A 82 -29.02 -11.35 39.91
N GLU A 83 -28.21 -10.32 40.19
CA GLU A 83 -27.23 -10.08 41.26
C GLU A 83 -25.94 -10.90 41.49
N THR A 84 -24.83 -10.17 41.29
CA THR A 84 -23.70 -9.91 42.22
C THR A 84 -23.14 -11.04 43.09
N LYS A 85 -21.86 -11.39 42.86
CA LYS A 85 -20.76 -11.02 43.78
C LYS A 85 -19.38 -11.41 43.25
N THR A 86 -18.50 -10.43 43.36
CA THR A 86 -17.04 -10.47 43.47
C THR A 86 -16.56 -11.55 44.43
N ASP A 87 -15.49 -12.28 44.08
CA ASP A 87 -14.28 -12.28 44.91
C ASP A 87 -13.06 -12.86 44.18
N ALA A 88 -11.93 -12.23 44.48
CA ALA A 88 -10.62 -12.43 43.91
C ALA A 88 -9.93 -13.70 44.42
N ASN A 89 -9.08 -14.33 43.58
CA ASN A 89 -7.75 -14.71 44.06
C ASN A 89 -6.74 -14.85 42.93
N ALA A 90 -5.53 -14.41 43.26
CA ALA A 90 -4.36 -14.20 42.44
C ALA A 90 -3.72 -15.47 41.89
N LYS A 91 -3.01 -15.34 40.76
CA LYS A 91 -1.61 -15.77 40.64
C LYS A 91 -0.97 -15.16 39.39
N SER A 92 -0.19 -14.10 39.57
CA SER A 92 0.85 -13.71 38.62
C SER A 92 1.85 -14.85 38.48
N ALA A 93 2.16 -15.23 37.24
CA ALA A 93 3.33 -16.02 36.90
C ALA A 93 3.90 -15.49 35.58
N ASP A 94 5.03 -14.80 35.71
CA ASP A 94 6.06 -14.65 34.68
C ASP A 94 6.47 -16.03 34.15
N PRO A 95 6.85 -16.12 32.86
CA PRO A 95 7.98 -16.97 32.54
C PRO A 95 8.96 -16.25 31.61
N SER A 96 10.03 -15.74 32.22
CA SER A 96 11.33 -15.67 31.56
C SER A 96 11.88 -17.09 31.34
N LYS A 97 12.45 -17.29 30.15
CA LYS A 97 13.48 -18.30 29.81
C LYS A 97 13.01 -19.74 29.59
N ALA A 98 12.73 -20.07 28.33
CA ALA A 98 13.05 -21.37 27.75
C ALA A 98 13.75 -21.18 26.41
N GLU A 99 15.05 -21.46 26.41
CA GLU A 99 15.86 -21.70 25.22
C GLU A 99 15.27 -22.87 24.41
N PRO A 100 15.44 -22.88 23.08
CA PRO A 100 15.82 -24.10 22.41
C PRO A 100 17.22 -23.92 21.83
N LYS A 101 18.18 -24.62 22.42
CA LYS A 101 19.36 -25.05 21.69
C LYS A 101 18.90 -26.07 20.64
N THR A 102 19.11 -25.75 19.38
CA THR A 102 19.50 -26.76 18.37
C THR A 102 20.62 -26.17 17.54
N ASN A 103 21.80 -26.71 17.75
CA ASN A 103 22.95 -26.54 16.88
C ASN A 103 22.63 -27.09 15.49
N GLY A 104 23.04 -26.34 14.47
CA GLY A 104 23.75 -26.87 13.31
C GLY A 104 22.94 -27.71 12.33
N ALA A 105 22.35 -27.05 11.35
CA ALA A 105 22.50 -27.45 9.96
C ALA A 105 22.47 -26.20 9.08
N ASP A 106 23.52 -26.08 8.29
CA ASP A 106 23.76 -25.10 7.25
C ASP A 106 22.68 -25.23 6.17
N GLU A 107 21.53 -24.60 6.38
CA GLU A 107 20.55 -24.36 5.32
C GLU A 107 20.56 -22.87 5.01
N LYS A 108 21.51 -22.48 4.17
CA LYS A 108 21.27 -21.40 3.23
C LYS A 108 19.85 -21.55 2.71
N LYS A 109 19.01 -20.58 3.06
CA LYS A 109 17.77 -20.24 2.39
C LYS A 109 18.10 -19.99 0.92
N GLN A 110 18.32 -21.06 0.15
CA GLN A 110 18.47 -20.99 -1.28
C GLN A 110 17.08 -20.65 -1.78
N GLU A 111 16.82 -19.39 -2.13
CA GLU A 111 15.75 -19.17 -3.08
C GLU A 111 15.99 -20.09 -4.28
N ALA A 112 14.92 -20.75 -4.72
CA ALA A 112 14.96 -21.75 -5.78
C ALA A 112 15.61 -21.15 -7.04
N GLN A 113 16.91 -21.43 -7.22
CA GLN A 113 17.64 -21.08 -8.43
C GLN A 113 17.16 -21.96 -9.57
N ILE A 114 16.68 -21.34 -10.63
CA ILE A 114 16.23 -22.01 -11.84
C ILE A 114 17.47 -22.27 -12.69
N LYS A 115 17.98 -23.51 -12.64
CA LYS A 115 19.17 -23.91 -13.39
C LYS A 115 18.79 -24.48 -14.76
N PRO A 116 19.59 -24.25 -15.81
CA PRO A 116 19.44 -24.98 -17.07
C PRO A 116 19.56 -26.49 -16.84
N GLY A 117 18.57 -27.28 -17.25
CA GLY A 117 18.56 -28.74 -17.10
C GLY A 117 17.76 -29.31 -15.92
N GLN A 118 17.06 -28.48 -15.15
CA GLN A 118 16.06 -28.94 -14.16
C GLN A 118 14.82 -29.55 -14.83
N SER A 119 14.12 -30.43 -14.10
CA SER A 119 12.80 -30.94 -14.49
C SER A 119 11.83 -29.78 -14.73
N MET A 120 10.94 -29.93 -15.71
CA MET A 120 9.94 -28.91 -16.04
C MET A 120 9.01 -28.62 -14.85
N GLU A 121 8.65 -29.65 -14.08
CA GLU A 121 7.88 -29.52 -12.85
C GLU A 121 8.60 -28.69 -11.78
N ASP A 122 9.88 -28.94 -11.52
CA ASP A 122 10.67 -28.22 -10.51
C ASP A 122 10.82 -26.74 -10.88
N ARG A 123 11.06 -26.47 -12.17
CA ARG A 123 11.13 -25.11 -12.70
C ARG A 123 9.80 -24.39 -12.55
N LYS A 124 8.69 -25.05 -12.85
CA LYS A 124 7.35 -24.47 -12.68
C LYS A 124 7.07 -24.13 -11.22
N GLN A 125 7.39 -25.03 -10.29
CA GLN A 125 7.22 -24.78 -8.86
C GLN A 125 8.06 -23.60 -8.36
N ALA A 126 9.32 -23.49 -8.82
CA ALA A 126 10.18 -22.36 -8.49
C ALA A 126 9.60 -21.03 -9.01
N LEU A 127 9.07 -21.01 -10.23
CA LEU A 127 8.41 -19.84 -10.81
C LEU A 127 7.14 -19.45 -10.05
N ASP A 128 6.28 -20.42 -9.74
CA ASP A 128 5.06 -20.19 -8.97
C ASP A 128 5.37 -19.66 -7.56
N ALA A 129 6.46 -20.13 -6.94
CA ALA A 129 6.92 -19.63 -5.66
C ALA A 129 7.41 -18.17 -5.75
N TRP A 130 8.15 -17.82 -6.79
CA TRP A 130 8.58 -16.44 -7.04
C TRP A 130 7.41 -15.51 -7.33
N GLN A 131 6.46 -15.95 -8.16
CA GLN A 131 5.24 -15.22 -8.46
C GLN A 131 4.48 -14.88 -7.18
N LYS A 132 4.21 -15.88 -6.32
CA LYS A 132 3.50 -15.67 -5.05
C LYS A 132 4.21 -14.71 -4.11
N LYS A 133 5.55 -14.77 -4.04
CA LYS A 133 6.35 -13.85 -3.21
C LYS A 133 6.23 -12.41 -3.72
N LEU A 134 6.36 -12.21 -5.03
CA LEU A 134 6.27 -10.90 -5.65
C LEU A 134 4.87 -10.32 -5.56
N ASP A 135 3.83 -11.12 -5.83
CA ASP A 135 2.44 -10.70 -5.69
C ASP A 135 2.13 -10.31 -4.25
N GLY A 136 2.54 -11.11 -3.27
CA GLY A 136 2.36 -10.77 -1.85
C GLY A 136 3.08 -9.48 -1.45
N GLN A 137 4.21 -9.13 -2.07
CA GLN A 137 4.89 -7.86 -1.83
C GLN A 137 4.20 -6.69 -2.57
N LYS A 138 3.72 -6.89 -3.80
CA LYS A 138 2.90 -5.91 -4.54
C LYS A 138 1.61 -5.57 -3.78
N ASP A 139 1.00 -6.55 -3.11
CA ASP A 139 -0.17 -6.35 -2.26
C ASP A 139 0.15 -5.47 -1.06
N LYS A 140 1.29 -5.68 -0.39
CA LYS A 140 1.73 -4.80 0.71
C LYS A 140 1.97 -3.37 0.25
N VAL A 141 2.60 -3.18 -0.91
CA VAL A 141 2.78 -1.84 -1.50
C VAL A 141 1.42 -1.18 -1.76
N SER A 142 0.47 -1.93 -2.33
CA SER A 142 -0.88 -1.44 -2.63
C SER A 142 -1.65 -1.08 -1.35
N LEU A 143 -1.54 -1.90 -0.31
CA LEU A 143 -2.14 -1.66 1.00
C LEU A 143 -1.55 -0.41 1.66
N ALA A 144 -0.21 -0.31 1.74
CA ALA A 144 0.46 0.86 2.32
C ALA A 144 0.11 2.15 1.57
N SER A 145 0.02 2.08 0.23
CA SER A 145 -0.43 3.21 -0.59
C SER A 145 -1.86 3.63 -0.30
N ARG A 146 -2.76 2.67 -0.08
CA ARG A 146 -4.16 2.97 0.25
C ARG A 146 -4.29 3.57 1.64
N GLU A 147 -3.58 3.02 2.63
CA GLU A 147 -3.56 3.55 3.99
C GLU A 147 -3.02 4.99 4.05
N LEU A 148 -2.01 5.29 3.24
CA LEU A 148 -1.50 6.65 3.11
C LEU A 148 -2.56 7.62 2.56
N ASP A 149 -3.27 7.24 1.49
CA ASP A 149 -4.36 8.07 0.93
C ASP A 149 -5.49 8.27 1.96
N VAL A 150 -5.84 7.22 2.71
CA VAL A 150 -6.84 7.30 3.78
C VAL A 150 -6.38 8.29 4.86
N LEU A 151 -5.16 8.20 5.37
CA LEU A 151 -4.65 9.12 6.39
C LEU A 151 -4.61 10.57 5.89
N GLN A 152 -4.19 10.79 4.64
CA GLN A 152 -4.19 12.12 4.04
C GLN A 152 -5.62 12.68 3.95
N ARG A 153 -6.59 11.87 3.51
CA ARG A 153 -7.99 12.28 3.42
C ARG A 153 -8.60 12.55 4.80
N GLU A 154 -8.36 11.68 5.77
CA GLU A 154 -8.83 11.85 7.14
C GLU A 154 -8.28 13.13 7.77
N TYR A 155 -7.01 13.44 7.55
CA TYR A 155 -6.43 14.70 8.00
C TYR A 155 -7.14 15.91 7.38
N GLN A 156 -7.41 15.89 6.06
CA GLN A 156 -8.16 16.98 5.42
C GLN A 156 -9.59 17.10 5.96
N LEU A 157 -10.24 15.98 6.26
CA LEU A 157 -11.56 15.97 6.89
C LEU A 157 -11.50 16.57 8.30
N LYS A 158 -10.48 16.26 9.09
CA LYS A 158 -10.29 16.83 10.44
C LYS A 158 -10.04 18.33 10.42
N VAL A 159 -9.23 18.80 9.47
CA VAL A 159 -9.04 20.24 9.22
C VAL A 159 -10.39 20.89 8.86
N SER A 160 -11.13 20.29 7.93
CA SER A 160 -12.44 20.82 7.52
C SER A 160 -13.45 20.84 8.66
N GLU A 161 -13.53 19.77 9.46
CA GLU A 161 -14.42 19.67 10.62
C GLU A 161 -14.13 20.80 11.61
N PHE A 162 -12.86 20.99 11.98
CA PHE A 162 -12.44 22.03 12.91
C PHE A 162 -12.77 23.45 12.43
N TYR A 163 -12.58 23.75 11.14
CA TYR A 163 -12.84 25.09 10.60
C TYR A 163 -14.31 25.32 10.19
N SER A 164 -15.10 24.27 10.01
CA SER A 164 -16.51 24.39 9.61
C SER A 164 -17.43 24.83 10.76
N ASP A 165 -17.07 24.57 12.02
CA ASP A 165 -17.86 24.96 13.20
C ASP A 165 -17.09 25.90 14.12
N ALA A 166 -17.55 27.15 14.20
CA ALA A 166 -16.98 28.17 15.07
C ALA A 166 -17.07 27.79 16.57
N THR A 167 -18.07 27.02 16.97
CA THR A 167 -18.29 26.59 18.36
C THR A 167 -17.19 25.62 18.81
N HIS A 168 -16.85 24.65 17.95
CA HIS A 168 -15.79 23.68 18.21
C HIS A 168 -14.43 24.36 18.41
N ARG A 169 -14.15 25.44 17.66
CA ARG A 169 -12.90 26.22 17.80
C ARG A 169 -12.80 26.97 19.12
N VAL A 170 -13.92 27.47 19.64
CA VAL A 170 -13.94 28.21 20.92
C VAL A 170 -13.84 27.25 22.10
N GLN A 171 -14.50 26.10 22.03
CA GLN A 171 -14.47 25.10 23.10
C GLN A 171 -13.13 24.37 23.17
N ASN A 172 -12.54 24.03 22.01
CA ASN A 172 -11.33 23.21 21.92
C ASN A 172 -10.29 23.86 20.99
N PRO A 173 -9.69 25.02 21.36
CA PRO A 173 -8.82 25.77 20.46
C PRO A 173 -7.55 25.02 20.02
N ASN A 174 -7.10 24.05 20.82
CA ASN A 174 -5.88 23.28 20.56
C ASN A 174 -6.13 21.89 19.92
N ALA A 175 -7.39 21.47 19.75
CA ALA A 175 -7.69 20.12 19.27
C ALA A 175 -7.06 19.81 17.90
N LEU A 176 -7.05 20.80 17.00
CA LEU A 176 -6.41 20.63 15.70
C LEU A 176 -4.89 20.51 15.79
N PHE A 177 -4.22 21.14 16.76
CA PHE A 177 -2.76 21.07 16.88
C PHE A 177 -2.30 19.67 17.30
N ASP A 178 -2.99 19.07 18.27
CA ASP A 178 -2.70 17.71 18.73
C ASP A 178 -2.95 16.71 17.61
N ASP A 179 -4.10 16.79 16.93
CA ASP A 179 -4.43 15.95 15.78
C ASP A 179 -3.45 16.17 14.61
N ASP A 180 -3.08 17.42 14.29
CA ASP A 180 -2.16 17.76 13.21
C ASP A 180 -0.80 17.09 13.39
N SER A 181 -0.22 17.17 14.59
CA SER A 181 1.07 16.54 14.88
C SER A 181 1.02 15.02 14.70
N LYS A 182 -0.05 14.39 15.20
CA LYS A 182 -0.27 12.95 15.11
C LYS A 182 -0.48 12.48 13.68
N TYR A 183 -1.36 13.13 12.92
CA TYR A 183 -1.61 12.79 11.53
C TYR A 183 -0.37 12.99 10.67
N LYS A 184 0.38 14.09 10.87
CA LYS A 184 1.65 14.31 10.16
C LYS A 184 2.67 13.21 10.42
N GLN A 185 2.81 12.79 11.68
CA GLN A 185 3.71 11.70 12.03
C GLN A 185 3.25 10.39 11.38
N GLN A 186 1.96 10.03 11.47
CA GLN A 186 1.42 8.82 10.86
C GLN A 186 1.58 8.82 9.33
N ILE A 187 1.37 9.95 8.66
CA ILE A 187 1.59 10.10 7.22
C ILE A 187 3.06 9.91 6.88
N ALA A 188 3.98 10.50 7.64
CA ALA A 188 5.42 10.34 7.43
C ALA A 188 5.87 8.88 7.63
N ASP A 189 5.39 8.22 8.68
CA ASP A 189 5.70 6.82 8.97
C ASP A 189 5.15 5.88 7.89
N LYS A 190 3.92 6.13 7.40
CA LYS A 190 3.33 5.34 6.30
C LYS A 190 3.99 5.62 4.96
N GLN A 191 4.40 6.85 4.68
CA GLN A 191 5.19 7.19 3.50
C GLN A 191 6.52 6.42 3.50
N LYS A 192 7.23 6.41 4.63
CA LYS A 192 8.45 5.63 4.79
C LYS A 192 8.20 4.13 4.58
N THR A 193 7.14 3.58 5.19
CA THR A 193 6.76 2.17 5.02
C THR A 193 6.49 1.82 3.56
N LEU A 194 5.81 2.71 2.83
CA LEU A 194 5.52 2.54 1.41
C LEU A 194 6.80 2.56 0.56
N ASP A 195 7.72 3.48 0.85
CA ASP A 195 9.00 3.59 0.13
C ASP A 195 9.89 2.37 0.42
N ASP A 196 9.96 1.91 1.68
CA ASP A 196 10.66 0.69 2.07
C ASP A 196 10.07 -0.55 1.38
N ALA A 197 8.74 -0.67 1.33
CA ALA A 197 8.06 -1.77 0.65
C ALA A 197 8.31 -1.79 -0.87
N LYS A 198 8.36 -0.60 -1.49
CA LYS A 198 8.72 -0.46 -2.91
C LYS A 198 10.18 -0.83 -3.17
N SER A 199 11.10 -0.41 -2.31
CA SER A 199 12.52 -0.80 -2.40
C SER A 199 12.65 -2.32 -2.33
N GLN A 200 12.01 -2.94 -1.34
CA GLN A 200 12.00 -4.40 -1.19
C GLN A 200 11.39 -5.12 -2.40
N LEU A 201 10.34 -4.56 -3.01
CA LEU A 201 9.79 -5.13 -4.24
C LEU A 201 10.81 -5.11 -5.38
N SER A 202 11.53 -4.01 -5.56
CA SER A 202 12.60 -3.91 -6.56
C SER A 202 13.72 -4.92 -6.29
N ASP A 203 14.15 -5.04 -5.04
CA ASP A 203 15.20 -5.99 -4.64
C ASP A 203 14.76 -7.45 -4.90
N MET A 204 13.51 -7.79 -4.59
CA MET A 204 12.93 -9.11 -4.85
C MET A 204 12.78 -9.39 -6.35
N GLN A 205 12.45 -8.37 -7.16
CA GLN A 205 12.40 -8.51 -8.61
C GLN A 205 13.79 -8.79 -9.18
N ASP A 206 14.83 -8.10 -8.71
CA ASP A 206 16.20 -8.34 -9.10
C ASP A 206 16.71 -9.72 -8.66
N GLU A 207 16.34 -10.16 -7.46
CA GLU A 207 16.65 -11.48 -6.95
C GLU A 207 15.97 -12.57 -7.79
N ALA A 208 14.70 -12.38 -8.14
CA ALA A 208 13.98 -13.29 -9.02
C ALA A 208 14.63 -13.37 -10.41
N ARG A 209 15.05 -12.23 -10.99
CA ARG A 209 15.80 -12.19 -12.27
C ARG A 209 17.13 -12.93 -12.14
N ARG A 210 17.88 -12.72 -11.05
CA ARG A 210 19.14 -13.43 -10.77
C ARG A 210 18.92 -14.93 -10.56
N ALA A 211 17.78 -15.32 -10.02
CA ALA A 211 17.37 -16.72 -9.87
C ALA A 211 16.89 -17.36 -11.18
N GLY A 212 16.82 -16.61 -12.29
CA GLY A 212 16.43 -17.11 -13.61
C GLY A 212 14.91 -17.06 -13.89
N ALA A 213 14.15 -16.31 -13.09
CA ALA A 213 12.74 -16.06 -13.38
C ALA A 213 12.61 -15.16 -14.64
N PRO A 214 11.67 -15.47 -15.54
CA PRO A 214 11.40 -14.66 -16.72
C PRO A 214 10.76 -13.32 -16.32
N SER A 215 10.84 -12.32 -17.21
CA SER A 215 10.22 -11.00 -17.00
C SER A 215 8.75 -11.09 -16.65
N SER A 216 8.02 -12.05 -17.24
CA SER A 216 6.59 -12.28 -16.99
C SER A 216 6.23 -12.58 -15.53
N VAL A 217 7.19 -13.06 -14.72
CA VAL A 217 6.99 -13.29 -13.28
C VAL A 217 7.43 -12.07 -12.46
N THR A 218 8.38 -11.31 -12.97
CA THR A 218 8.98 -10.18 -12.23
C THR A 218 8.28 -8.85 -12.46
N GLU A 219 7.61 -8.65 -13.59
CA GLU A 219 6.93 -7.40 -13.97
C GLU A 219 5.47 -7.37 -13.51
#